data_AF-A0A068R1K3-F1
#
_entry.id   AF-A0A068R1K3-F1
#
_cell.length_a   1.000
_cell.length_b   1.000
_cell.length_c   1.000
_cell.angle_alpha   90.00
_cell.angle_beta   90.00
_cell.angle_gamma   90.00
#
_symmetry.space_group_name_H-M   'P 1'
#
loop_
_entity.id
_entity.type
_entity.pdbx_description
1 polymer ?
#
loop_
_entity_poly.entity_id
_entity_poly.type
_entity_poly.pdbx_seq_one_letter_code
_entity_poly.pdbx_strand_id
1 'polypeptide(L)'
;MVTKLGKFTLYTPVNPIPNGAYLKDGNGLDWYESQNLFSMDTMKIVYYEDGKIDSYSKDVSALWPINAYISEINHEDIPEDFFVSDGWIFENGKISKYDTIRKNNEMG
;
A
#
# COMPACT_ATOMS: atom_id res chain seq x y z
N MET A 1 -13.04 -12.49 11.59
CA MET A 1 -12.40 -12.56 10.26
C MET A 1 -11.50 -11.35 10.17
N VAL A 2 -10.22 -11.52 9.84
CA VAL A 2 -9.32 -10.39 9.58
C VAL A 2 -9.74 -9.82 8.24
N THR A 3 -10.27 -8.59 8.23
CA THR A 3 -10.74 -7.96 7.00
C THR A 3 -9.54 -7.65 6.11
N LYS A 4 -9.45 -8.34 4.97
CA LYS A 4 -8.44 -8.04 3.94
C LYS A 4 -8.89 -6.79 3.19
N LEU A 5 -8.10 -5.72 3.27
CA LEU A 5 -8.38 -4.47 2.56
C LEU A 5 -8.20 -4.64 1.05
N GLY A 6 -9.06 -3.97 0.29
CA GLY A 6 -8.95 -3.88 -1.18
C GLY A 6 -8.10 -2.69 -1.63
N LYS A 7 -8.04 -2.47 -2.95
CA LYS A 7 -7.41 -1.28 -3.53
C LYS A 7 -8.14 -0.02 -3.09
N PHE A 8 -7.39 0.99 -2.67
CA PHE A 8 -7.93 2.27 -2.27
C PHE A 8 -8.15 3.18 -3.48
N THR A 9 -9.33 3.76 -3.57
CA THR A 9 -9.72 4.69 -4.66
C THR A 9 -10.41 5.92 -4.10
N LEU A 10 -10.32 7.03 -4.81
CA LEU A 10 -11.00 8.28 -4.43
C LEU A 10 -12.52 8.08 -4.38
N TYR A 11 -13.14 8.70 -3.38
CA TYR A 11 -14.59 8.80 -3.32
C TYR A 11 -15.05 10.09 -2.63
N THR A 12 -16.34 10.38 -2.74
CA THR A 12 -16.98 11.49 -2.03
C THR A 12 -17.88 10.93 -0.93
N PRO A 13 -17.64 11.20 0.37
CA PRO A 13 -18.54 10.82 1.44
C PRO A 13 -19.82 11.66 1.44
N VAL A 14 -20.83 11.24 2.20
CA VAL A 14 -22.13 11.95 2.28
C VAL A 14 -21.98 13.36 2.85
N ASN A 15 -21.06 13.57 3.79
CA ASN A 15 -20.80 14.85 4.44
C ASN A 15 -19.30 15.18 4.37
N PRO A 16 -18.77 15.59 3.21
CA PRO A 16 -17.35 15.90 3.06
C PRO A 16 -16.99 17.21 3.76
N ILE A 17 -15.80 17.26 4.34
CA ILE A 17 -15.19 18.53 4.76
C ILE A 17 -14.79 19.29 3.49
N PRO A 18 -15.00 20.62 3.41
CA PRO A 18 -14.53 21.41 2.27
C PRO A 18 -13.04 21.18 1.98
N ASN A 19 -12.72 20.88 0.72
CA ASN A 19 -11.38 20.53 0.24
C ASN A 19 -10.78 19.23 0.82
N GLY A 20 -11.59 18.40 1.49
CA GLY A 20 -11.18 17.08 1.94
C GLY A 20 -11.04 16.10 0.78
N ALA A 21 -10.02 15.24 0.85
CA ALA A 21 -9.85 14.09 -0.03
C ALA A 21 -10.07 12.81 0.78
N TYR A 22 -10.75 11.84 0.20
CA TYR A 22 -11.13 10.61 0.88
C TYR A 22 -10.86 9.41 -0.03
N LEU A 23 -10.35 8.34 0.57
CA LEU A 23 -10.12 7.07 -0.12
C LEU A 23 -10.97 6.00 0.55
N LYS A 24 -11.52 5.08 -0.25
CA LYS A 24 -12.18 3.88 0.25
C LYS A 24 -11.53 2.65 -0.36
N ASP A 25 -11.44 1.59 0.41
CA ASP A 25 -10.96 0.31 -0.08
C ASP A 25 -12.02 -0.37 -0.99
N GLY A 26 -11.63 -1.49 -1.61
CA GLY A 26 -12.52 -2.27 -2.47
C GLY A 26 -13.74 -2.89 -1.75
N ASN A 27 -13.75 -2.92 -0.43
CA ASN A 27 -14.87 -3.35 0.40
C ASN A 27 -15.75 -2.18 0.89
N GLY A 28 -15.35 -0.94 0.61
CA GLY A 28 -16.05 0.28 1.00
C GLY A 28 -15.62 0.88 2.34
N LEU A 29 -14.55 0.39 2.98
CA LEU A 29 -14.03 0.96 4.22
C LEU A 29 -13.20 2.22 3.95
N ASP A 30 -13.45 3.30 4.68
CA ASP A 30 -12.72 4.56 4.54
C ASP A 30 -11.25 4.43 5.01
N TRP A 31 -10.35 5.15 4.34
CA TRP A 31 -8.92 5.13 4.65
C TRP A 31 -8.63 5.58 6.08
N TYR A 32 -9.21 6.68 6.54
CA TYR A 32 -8.98 7.19 7.88
C TYR A 32 -9.52 6.22 8.94
N GLU A 33 -10.64 5.54 8.67
CA GLU A 33 -11.14 4.48 9.55
C GLU A 33 -10.23 3.25 9.55
N SER A 34 -9.69 2.88 8.39
CA SER A 34 -8.82 1.70 8.22
C SER A 34 -7.50 1.81 8.97
N GLN A 35 -7.01 3.03 9.28
CA GLN A 35 -5.75 3.25 10.01
C GLN A 35 -5.71 2.53 11.36
N ASN A 36 -6.85 2.38 12.03
CA ASN A 36 -6.95 1.69 13.33
C ASN A 36 -6.81 0.17 13.22
N LEU A 37 -6.84 -0.40 12.01
CA LEU A 37 -6.68 -1.83 11.79
C LEU A 37 -5.21 -2.28 11.77
N PHE A 38 -4.29 -1.33 11.65
CA PHE A 38 -2.86 -1.62 11.52
C PHE A 38 -2.18 -1.67 12.89
N SER A 39 -1.28 -2.65 13.05
CA SER A 39 -0.41 -2.73 14.21
C SER A 39 0.55 -1.55 14.27
N MET A 40 0.83 -1.07 15.47
CA MET A 40 1.86 -0.06 15.69
C MET A 40 3.27 -0.61 15.50
N ASP A 41 3.48 -1.93 15.58
CA ASP A 41 4.80 -2.55 15.60
C ASP A 41 5.31 -3.01 14.24
N THR A 42 4.45 -3.02 13.23
CA THR A 42 4.75 -3.43 11.86
C THR A 42 5.15 -2.23 10.99
N MET A 43 5.87 -2.51 9.90
CA MET A 43 6.00 -1.56 8.81
C MET A 43 4.79 -1.67 7.88
N LYS A 44 4.30 -0.55 7.36
CA LYS A 44 3.23 -0.54 6.35
C LYS A 44 3.84 -0.15 5.00
N ILE A 45 3.47 -0.87 3.95
CA ILE A 45 3.95 -0.66 2.59
C ILE A 45 2.76 -0.33 1.70
N VAL A 46 2.84 0.79 1.00
CA VAL A 46 1.93 1.15 -0.09
C VAL A 46 2.53 0.68 -1.40
N TYR A 47 1.75 -0.04 -2.21
CA TYR A 47 2.21 -0.59 -3.47
C TYR A 47 1.11 -0.57 -4.54
N TYR A 48 1.51 -0.40 -5.79
CA TYR A 48 0.61 -0.37 -6.94
C TYR A 48 0.19 -1.78 -7.39
N GLU A 49 -0.71 -1.85 -8.37
CA GLU A 49 -1.21 -3.11 -8.94
C GLU A 49 -0.11 -4.01 -9.49
N ASP A 50 0.93 -3.42 -10.08
CA ASP A 50 2.10 -4.11 -10.61
C ASP A 50 3.12 -4.51 -9.52
N GLY A 51 2.76 -4.31 -8.25
CA GLY A 51 3.59 -4.58 -7.09
C GLY A 51 4.60 -3.48 -6.79
N LYS A 52 4.78 -2.46 -7.64
CA LYS A 52 5.78 -1.41 -7.40
C LYS A 52 5.47 -0.70 -6.08
N ILE A 53 6.48 -0.61 -5.22
CA ILE A 53 6.36 0.08 -3.93
C ILE A 53 6.36 1.60 -4.18
N ASP A 54 5.38 2.28 -3.60
CA ASP A 54 5.24 3.74 -3.63
C ASP A 54 5.89 4.38 -2.40
N SER A 55 5.54 3.87 -1.23
CA SER A 55 5.94 4.45 0.05
C SER A 55 5.83 3.41 1.18
N TYR A 56 6.48 3.68 2.30
CA TYR A 56 6.44 2.83 3.49
C TYR A 56 6.61 3.67 4.75
N SER A 57 6.00 3.24 5.84
CA SER A 57 6.11 3.92 7.14
C SER A 57 5.65 3.00 8.27
N LYS A 58 6.24 3.17 9.46
CA LYS A 58 5.70 2.57 10.70
C LYS A 58 4.45 3.33 11.17
N ASP A 59 4.39 4.63 10.89
CA ASP A 59 3.22 5.47 11.12
C ASP A 59 2.29 5.41 9.91
N VAL A 60 1.15 4.73 10.04
CA VAL A 60 0.16 4.57 8.97
C VAL A 60 -0.47 5.91 8.58
N SER A 61 -0.55 6.87 9.50
CA SER A 61 -1.17 8.17 9.23
C SER A 61 -0.34 9.03 8.28
N ALA A 62 0.95 8.71 8.12
CA ALA A 62 1.85 9.34 7.17
C ALA A 62 1.69 8.82 5.72
N LEU A 63 0.83 7.83 5.49
CA LEU A 63 0.64 7.19 4.19
C LEU A 63 -0.64 7.66 3.48
N TRP A 64 -0.62 7.56 2.16
CA TRP A 64 -1.74 7.94 1.30
C TRP A 64 -1.87 6.96 0.12
N PRO A 65 -2.58 5.83 0.28
CA PRO A 65 -2.60 4.74 -0.70
C PRO A 65 -3.54 5.01 -1.89
N ILE A 66 -3.49 6.19 -2.49
CA ILE A 66 -4.36 6.54 -3.62
C ILE A 66 -4.08 5.65 -4.83
N ASN A 67 -5.13 4.98 -5.33
CA ASN A 67 -5.05 4.00 -6.42
C ASN A 67 -4.05 2.87 -6.16
N ALA A 68 -3.83 2.54 -4.89
CA ALA A 68 -2.82 1.58 -4.44
C ALA A 68 -3.40 0.62 -3.40
N TYR A 69 -2.60 -0.37 -3.04
CA TYR A 69 -2.84 -1.29 -1.94
C TYR A 69 -1.93 -0.90 -0.77
N ILE A 70 -2.26 -1.40 0.42
CA ILE A 70 -1.41 -1.29 1.60
C ILE A 70 -1.36 -2.64 2.32
N SER A 71 -0.20 -2.99 2.85
CA SER A 71 -0.01 -4.22 3.64
C SER A 71 0.99 -4.02 4.76
N GLU A 72 0.88 -4.85 5.80
CA GLU A 72 1.85 -4.92 6.88
C GLU A 72 2.99 -5.89 6.53
N ILE A 73 4.19 -5.56 6.99
CA ILE A 73 5.36 -6.42 6.95
C ILE A 73 6.13 -6.29 8.26
N ASN A 74 6.75 -7.38 8.72
CA ASN A 74 7.64 -7.33 9.87
C ASN A 74 8.95 -6.64 9.50
N HIS A 75 9.60 -6.01 10.47
CA HIS A 75 10.87 -5.33 10.24
C HIS A 75 11.97 -6.29 9.74
N GLU A 76 11.96 -7.53 10.22
CA GLU A 76 12.93 -8.59 9.85
C GLU A 76 12.78 -9.09 8.40
N ASP A 77 11.62 -8.87 7.78
CA ASP A 77 11.34 -9.27 6.41
C ASP A 77 11.69 -8.17 5.39
N ILE A 78 12.18 -7.01 5.86
CA ILE A 78 12.64 -5.91 5.02
C ILE A 78 14.13 -6.13 4.70
N PRO A 79 14.52 -6.22 3.41
CA PRO A 79 15.93 -6.31 3.02
C PRO A 79 16.75 -5.12 3.55
N GLU A 80 17.98 -5.39 4.01
CA GLU A 80 18.87 -4.34 4.57
C GLU A 80 19.19 -3.23 3.55
N ASP A 81 19.21 -3.55 2.26
CA ASP A 81 19.46 -2.61 1.15
C ASP A 81 18.18 -2.02 0.55
N PHE A 82 17.03 -2.19 1.20
CA PHE A 82 15.76 -1.68 0.70
C PHE A 82 15.72 -0.15 0.70
N PHE A 83 15.43 0.42 -0.47
CA PHE A 83 15.21 1.86 -0.64
C PHE A 83 14.18 2.11 -1.75
N VAL A 84 13.13 2.89 -1.47
CA VAL A 84 11.94 3.03 -2.33
C VAL A 84 12.22 3.51 -3.75
N SER A 85 13.29 4.28 -3.98
CA SER A 85 13.61 4.76 -5.33
C SER A 85 14.17 3.69 -6.27
N ASP A 86 14.55 2.51 -5.75
CA ASP A 86 15.45 1.59 -6.47
C ASP A 86 14.71 0.42 -7.15
N GLY A 87 13.46 0.64 -7.56
CA GLY A 87 12.72 -0.35 -8.34
C GLY A 87 12.40 -1.60 -7.53
N TRP A 88 11.92 -1.44 -6.30
CA TRP A 88 11.46 -2.56 -5.48
C TRP A 88 9.98 -2.84 -5.69
N ILE A 89 9.62 -4.12 -5.61
CA ILE A 89 8.25 -4.60 -5.64
C ILE A 89 7.88 -5.26 -4.31
N PHE A 90 6.60 -5.17 -3.96
CA PHE A 90 5.97 -5.93 -2.92
C PHE A 90 4.96 -6.90 -3.54
N GLU A 91 5.19 -8.20 -3.36
CA GLU A 91 4.33 -9.26 -3.89
C GLU A 91 4.26 -10.40 -2.89
N ASN A 92 3.05 -10.90 -2.60
CA ASN A 92 2.83 -12.05 -1.72
C ASN A 92 3.54 -11.93 -0.34
N GLY A 93 3.55 -10.73 0.24
CA GLY A 93 4.15 -10.47 1.55
C GLY A 93 5.68 -10.30 1.54
N LYS A 94 6.31 -10.20 0.36
CA LYS A 94 7.77 -10.10 0.23
C LYS A 94 8.18 -8.88 -0.57
N ILE A 95 9.28 -8.27 -0.15
CA ILE A 95 9.96 -7.20 -0.87
C ILE A 95 11.09 -7.81 -1.72
N SER A 96 11.12 -7.52 -3.03
CA SER A 96 12.21 -7.94 -3.91
C SER A 96 12.51 -6.88 -4.97
N LYS A 97 13.70 -6.92 -5.56
CA LYS A 97 14.04 -6.02 -6.67
C LYS A 97 13.18 -6.37 -7.89
N TYR A 98 12.80 -5.36 -8.65
CA TYR A 98 12.10 -5.52 -9.92
C TYR A 98 13.07 -6.14 -10.93
N ASP A 99 12.94 -7.45 -11.16
CA ASP A 99 13.68 -8.10 -12.25
C ASP A 99 13.11 -7.61 -13.58
N THR A 100 13.96 -6.93 -14.37
CA THR A 100 13.66 -6.43 -15.72
C THR A 100 13.17 -7.50 -16.70
N ILE A 101 13.29 -8.79 -16.34
CA ILE A 101 12.77 -9.93 -17.11
C ILE A 101 11.24 -9.92 -17.21
N ARG A 102 10.50 -9.44 -16.17
CA ARG A 102 9.03 -9.39 -16.21
C ARG A 102 8.49 -8.50 -17.35
N LYS A 103 9.21 -7.44 -17.70
CA LYS A 103 8.82 -6.49 -18.76
C LYS A 103 8.78 -7.10 -20.16
N ASN A 104 9.57 -8.14 -20.42
CA ASN A 104 9.66 -8.78 -21.74
C ASN A 104 8.53 -9.78 -22.00
N ASN A 105 7.81 -10.21 -20.96
CA ASN A 105 6.74 -11.20 -21.09
C ASN A 105 5.33 -10.58 -21.16
N GLU A 106 5.18 -9.27 -20.96
CA GLU A 106 3.89 -8.53 -21.08
C GLU A 106 3.77 -7.74 -22.39
N MET A 107 4.85 -7.67 -23.18
CA MET A 107 4.89 -7.07 -24.52
C MET A 107 5.02 -8.11 -25.64
N GLY A 108 4.82 -9.39 -25.33
CA GLY A 108 4.91 -10.54 -26.26
C GLY A 108 3.54 -11.11 -26.60
#